data_AF-A0A128A4F2-F1
#
_entry.id   AF-A0A128A4F2-F1
#
_cell.length_a   1.000
_cell.length_b   1.000
_cell.length_c   1.000
_cell.angle_alpha   90.00
_cell.angle_beta   90.00
_cell.angle_gamma   90.00
#
_symmetry.space_group_name_H-M   'P 1'
#
loop_
_entity.id
_entity.type
_entity.pdbx_description
1 polymer ?
#
loop_
_entity_poly.entity_id
_entity_poly.type
_entity_poly.pdbx_seq_one_letter_code
_entity_poly.pdbx_strand_id
1 'polypeptide(L)'
;MPQKTSQACSLIAGNRGLNTISSANDGNLKKERSLGADASKIKELEQEKFLLKEISDSVSAQAEDLVKSKHDLEIKLEQESKKSKELEQENIILEEIVSDGEKIGYKASKKLYSIIALIAVGVSAGFVAYSYYENEILVNTVLPIHQNYPSNYLIQNLQGDTVDTWVAWNIADGRVINIHITNTANAPQSMIDAIKDAILSTKTVTIDDSLTGKGPKGTSSTYFVGWEGAIDNAYSEPTKRYIPQKFDINGAPSGVGDIEIILTNDVNPDGYSGYTKSIVDGNEILKSKITIFKVNRLDSDRLESIIRHEFGHAMGLGHSTATEDLMSPMLPDYPYISGCDVDTLKGLYDGDKNSKVVCQK
;
A
#
# COMPACT_ATOMS: atom_id res chain seq x y z
N MET A 1 -30.71 -31.10 -46.11
CA MET A 1 -29.91 -32.17 -46.76
C MET A 1 -28.91 -32.69 -45.75
N PRO A 2 -28.63 -34.00 -45.71
CA PRO A 2 -29.19 -34.90 -44.69
C PRO A 2 -28.06 -35.57 -43.86
N GLN A 3 -28.20 -36.57 -42.97
CA GLN A 3 -29.01 -37.79 -42.98
C GLN A 3 -28.80 -38.58 -41.64
N LYS A 4 -29.90 -39.14 -41.10
CA LYS A 4 -30.09 -40.53 -40.56
C LYS A 4 -29.29 -40.98 -39.33
N THR A 5 -29.79 -41.79 -38.37
CA THR A 5 -30.83 -42.86 -38.28
C THR A 5 -31.06 -43.13 -36.77
N SER A 6 -32.28 -43.21 -36.20
CA SER A 6 -33.36 -44.22 -36.30
C SER A 6 -33.10 -45.58 -35.61
N GLN A 7 -33.85 -45.87 -34.54
CA GLN A 7 -34.53 -47.15 -34.17
C GLN A 7 -35.30 -46.87 -32.85
N ALA A 8 -36.63 -46.89 -32.69
CA ALA A 8 -37.78 -47.68 -33.17
C ALA A 8 -38.04 -49.00 -32.40
N CYS A 9 -39.10 -49.02 -31.55
CA CYS A 9 -40.10 -50.09 -31.34
C CYS A 9 -41.06 -49.65 -30.20
N SER A 10 -42.35 -49.27 -30.30
CA SER A 10 -43.57 -49.66 -31.04
C SER A 10 -44.43 -50.81 -30.44
N LEU A 11 -45.66 -50.42 -30.06
CA LEU A 11 -46.98 -51.12 -30.15
C LEU A 11 -47.25 -52.27 -29.14
N ILE A 12 -48.47 -52.56 -28.65
CA ILE A 12 -49.80 -52.75 -29.29
C ILE A 12 -50.89 -52.55 -28.21
N ALA A 13 -51.88 -51.66 -28.43
CA ALA A 13 -53.30 -51.90 -28.77
C ALA A 13 -54.18 -52.67 -27.76
N GLY A 14 -55.37 -52.10 -27.49
CA GLY A 14 -56.37 -52.65 -26.59
C GLY A 14 -57.27 -53.71 -27.22
N ASN A 15 -58.16 -54.28 -26.39
CA ASN A 15 -59.38 -54.92 -26.89
C ASN A 15 -60.49 -54.93 -25.83
N ARG A 16 -61.74 -54.75 -26.31
CA ARG A 16 -63.00 -54.92 -25.57
C ARG A 16 -63.41 -56.40 -25.62
N GLY A 17 -64.16 -56.86 -24.61
CA GLY A 17 -64.95 -58.10 -24.74
C GLY A 17 -65.45 -58.65 -23.41
N LEU A 18 -66.75 -58.58 -23.20
CA LEU A 18 -67.54 -59.13 -22.08
C LEU A 18 -67.42 -60.67 -21.96
N ASN A 19 -67.47 -61.22 -20.74
CA ASN A 19 -68.65 -61.87 -20.11
C ASN A 19 -68.30 -62.87 -18.98
N THR A 20 -68.96 -62.65 -17.83
CA THR A 20 -69.60 -63.61 -16.89
C THR A 20 -68.83 -64.70 -16.10
N ILE A 21 -69.08 -64.61 -14.78
CA ILE A 21 -69.27 -65.65 -13.74
C ILE A 21 -68.01 -66.36 -13.19
N SER A 22 -67.65 -65.99 -11.96
CA SER A 22 -67.61 -66.94 -10.83
C SER A 22 -67.45 -66.18 -9.52
N SER A 23 -68.44 -66.32 -8.64
CA SER A 23 -68.33 -65.92 -7.24
C SER A 23 -67.22 -66.70 -6.54
N ALA A 24 -66.64 -66.05 -5.52
CA ALA A 24 -65.67 -66.54 -4.53
C ALA A 24 -64.23 -66.07 -4.75
N ASN A 25 -63.94 -64.80 -4.42
CA ASN A 25 -62.67 -64.45 -3.74
C ASN A 25 -62.56 -62.99 -3.23
N ASP A 26 -63.65 -62.39 -2.76
CA ASP A 26 -63.65 -60.97 -2.36
C ASP A 26 -62.91 -60.71 -1.02
N GLY A 27 -62.51 -61.77 -0.30
CA GLY A 27 -61.71 -61.69 0.92
C GLY A 27 -60.19 -61.58 0.69
N ASN A 28 -59.68 -62.06 -0.45
CA ASN A 28 -58.23 -62.15 -0.69
C ASN A 28 -57.68 -60.92 -1.44
N LEU A 29 -58.48 -60.28 -2.30
CA LEU A 29 -58.09 -59.08 -3.06
C LEU A 29 -57.93 -57.83 -2.19
N LYS A 30 -58.70 -57.70 -1.10
CA LYS A 30 -58.55 -56.60 -0.13
C LYS A 30 -57.27 -56.72 0.69
N LYS A 31 -56.82 -57.96 0.96
CA LYS A 31 -55.61 -58.24 1.74
C LYS A 31 -54.33 -57.96 0.93
N GLU A 32 -54.31 -58.31 -0.36
CA GLU A 32 -53.17 -58.00 -1.25
C GLU A 32 -53.05 -56.51 -1.58
N ARG A 33 -54.17 -55.77 -1.72
CA ARG A 33 -54.13 -54.31 -1.89
C ARG A 33 -53.66 -53.56 -0.64
N SER A 34 -53.97 -54.03 0.57
CA SER A 34 -53.45 -53.39 1.79
C SER A 34 -51.95 -53.66 1.97
N LEU A 35 -51.50 -54.89 1.70
CA LEU A 35 -50.07 -55.26 1.74
C LEU A 35 -49.20 -54.50 0.72
N GLY A 36 -49.71 -54.25 -0.48
CA GLY A 36 -49.02 -53.44 -1.50
C GLY A 36 -48.93 -51.95 -1.14
N ALA A 37 -49.97 -51.40 -0.51
CA ALA A 37 -49.96 -50.02 -0.01
C ALA A 37 -48.99 -49.83 1.17
N ASP A 38 -48.94 -50.80 2.08
CA ASP A 38 -48.01 -50.80 3.21
C ASP A 38 -46.55 -50.93 2.75
N ALA A 39 -46.26 -51.77 1.74
CA ALA A 39 -44.92 -51.90 1.17
C ALA A 39 -44.44 -50.62 0.44
N SER A 40 -45.34 -49.91 -0.25
CA SER A 40 -45.03 -48.62 -0.88
C SER A 40 -44.69 -47.56 0.17
N LYS A 41 -45.45 -47.52 1.27
CA LYS A 41 -45.27 -46.57 2.36
C LYS A 41 -43.95 -46.81 3.11
N ILE A 42 -43.52 -48.06 3.25
CA ILE A 42 -42.22 -48.41 3.84
C ILE A 42 -41.06 -47.88 2.98
N LYS A 43 -41.14 -48.01 1.65
CA LYS A 43 -40.09 -47.47 0.75
C LYS A 43 -40.00 -45.95 0.77
N GLU A 44 -41.14 -45.26 0.86
CA GLU A 44 -41.20 -43.81 0.98
C GLU A 44 -40.56 -43.35 2.30
N LEU A 45 -40.87 -44.02 3.41
CA LEU A 45 -40.24 -43.75 4.72
C LEU A 45 -38.73 -44.03 4.72
N GLU A 46 -38.26 -45.04 3.99
CA GLU A 46 -36.81 -45.30 3.84
C GLU A 46 -36.10 -44.19 3.06
N GLN A 47 -36.75 -43.66 2.01
CA GLN A 47 -36.22 -42.52 1.25
C GLN A 47 -36.18 -41.24 2.08
N GLU A 48 -37.26 -40.94 2.82
CA GLU A 48 -37.29 -39.79 3.73
C GLU A 48 -36.18 -39.90 4.79
N LYS A 49 -35.96 -41.09 5.36
CA LYS A 49 -34.89 -41.33 6.34
C LYS A 49 -33.50 -41.12 5.74
N PHE A 50 -33.30 -41.51 4.47
CA PHE A 50 -32.05 -41.28 3.77
C PHE A 50 -31.79 -39.78 3.55
N LEU A 51 -32.79 -39.04 3.06
CA LEU A 51 -32.69 -37.59 2.85
C LEU A 51 -32.46 -36.83 4.16
N LEU A 52 -33.15 -37.22 5.23
CA LEU A 52 -32.95 -36.63 6.56
C LEU A 52 -31.53 -36.86 7.07
N LYS A 53 -30.94 -38.02 6.78
CA LYS A 53 -29.55 -38.31 7.14
C LYS A 53 -28.58 -37.42 6.34
N GLU A 54 -28.78 -37.29 5.04
CA GLU A 54 -27.93 -36.44 4.18
C GLU A 54 -28.01 -34.96 4.57
N ILE A 55 -29.21 -34.46 4.89
CA ILE A 55 -29.39 -33.09 5.40
C ILE A 55 -28.68 -32.93 6.76
N SER A 56 -28.82 -33.90 7.66
CA SER A 56 -28.15 -33.87 8.96
C SER A 56 -26.62 -33.83 8.81
N ASP A 57 -26.07 -34.65 7.93
CA ASP A 57 -24.62 -34.71 7.68
C ASP A 57 -24.12 -33.39 7.06
N SER A 58 -24.87 -32.82 6.10
CA SER A 58 -24.55 -31.53 5.49
C SER A 58 -24.62 -30.36 6.48
N VAL A 59 -25.61 -30.36 7.38
CA VAL A 59 -25.75 -29.32 8.42
C VAL A 59 -24.61 -29.42 9.42
N SER A 60 -24.20 -30.64 9.80
CA SER A 60 -23.05 -30.85 10.67
C SER A 60 -21.75 -30.33 10.05
N ALA A 61 -21.52 -30.61 8.75
CA ALA A 61 -20.33 -30.12 8.05
C ALA A 61 -20.28 -28.59 7.97
N GLN A 62 -21.41 -27.93 7.70
CA GLN A 62 -21.49 -26.46 7.69
C GLN A 62 -21.27 -25.87 9.09
N ALA A 63 -21.79 -26.52 10.14
CA ALA A 63 -21.56 -26.10 11.51
C ALA A 63 -20.07 -26.17 11.89
N GLU A 64 -19.36 -27.22 11.48
CA GLU A 64 -17.91 -27.34 11.70
C GLU A 64 -17.11 -26.28 10.95
N ASP A 65 -17.47 -25.97 9.71
CA ASP A 65 -16.82 -24.92 8.91
C ASP A 65 -17.03 -23.52 9.51
N LEU A 66 -18.25 -23.25 9.97
CA LEU A 66 -18.58 -21.99 10.66
C LEU A 66 -17.78 -21.83 11.97
N VAL A 67 -17.60 -22.92 12.72
CA VAL A 67 -16.79 -22.92 13.95
C VAL A 67 -15.32 -22.62 13.65
N LYS A 68 -14.76 -23.21 12.58
CA LYS A 68 -13.38 -22.91 12.14
C LYS A 68 -13.22 -21.46 11.71
N SER A 69 -14.12 -20.96 10.86
CA SER A 69 -14.10 -19.58 10.39
C SER A 69 -14.22 -18.57 11.53
N LYS A 70 -15.07 -18.86 12.53
CA LYS A 70 -15.18 -18.05 13.75
C LYS A 70 -13.85 -18.03 14.52
N HIS A 71 -13.20 -19.19 14.67
CA HIS A 71 -11.92 -19.27 15.38
C HIS A 71 -10.81 -18.49 14.66
N ASP A 72 -10.72 -18.58 13.33
CA ASP A 72 -9.76 -17.83 12.53
C ASP A 72 -9.99 -16.31 12.62
N LEU A 73 -11.26 -15.88 12.67
CA LEU A 73 -11.62 -14.48 12.89
C LEU A 73 -11.24 -13.99 14.29
N GLU A 74 -11.42 -14.81 15.33
CA GLU A 74 -11.00 -14.49 16.69
C GLU A 74 -9.48 -14.30 16.78
N ILE A 75 -8.70 -15.17 16.13
CA ILE A 75 -7.23 -15.06 16.07
C ILE A 75 -6.82 -13.76 15.35
N LYS A 76 -7.43 -13.45 14.20
CA LYS A 76 -7.14 -12.21 13.46
C LYS A 76 -7.49 -10.97 14.27
N LEU A 77 -8.63 -10.99 14.97
CA LEU A 77 -9.05 -9.88 15.82
C LEU A 77 -8.08 -9.65 16.98
N GLU A 78 -7.58 -10.73 17.60
CA GLU A 78 -6.58 -10.65 18.66
C GLU A 78 -5.24 -10.10 18.15
N GLN A 79 -4.81 -10.49 16.94
CA GLN A 79 -3.61 -9.95 16.29
C GLN A 79 -3.75 -8.45 15.97
N GLU A 80 -4.87 -8.02 15.39
CA GLU A 80 -5.13 -6.61 15.11
C GLU A 80 -5.24 -5.78 16.40
N SER A 81 -5.89 -6.34 17.44
CA SER A 81 -5.94 -5.69 18.76
C SER A 81 -4.55 -5.52 19.38
N LYS A 82 -3.68 -6.51 19.24
CA LYS A 82 -2.30 -6.43 19.71
C LYS A 82 -1.50 -5.38 18.94
N LYS A 83 -1.61 -5.36 17.61
CA LYS A 83 -0.96 -4.36 16.76
C LYS A 83 -1.42 -2.93 17.08
N SER A 84 -2.71 -2.74 17.31
CA SER A 84 -3.27 -1.45 17.74
C SER A 84 -2.72 -1.00 19.09
N LYS A 85 -2.55 -1.91 20.06
CA LYS A 85 -1.95 -1.59 21.37
C LYS A 85 -0.46 -1.26 21.26
N GLU A 86 0.28 -1.95 20.40
CA GLU A 86 1.70 -1.63 20.14
C GLU A 86 1.82 -0.22 19.53
N LEU A 87 0.95 0.14 18.60
CA LEU A 87 0.90 1.46 17.97
C LEU A 87 0.48 2.57 18.95
N GLU A 88 -0.44 2.27 19.88
CA GLU A 88 -0.81 3.18 20.97
C GLU A 88 0.37 3.42 21.93
N GLN A 89 1.14 2.38 22.25
CA GLN A 89 2.35 2.50 23.08
C GLN A 89 3.44 3.33 22.38
N GLU A 90 3.65 3.15 21.08
CA GLU A 90 4.57 3.97 20.30
C GLU A 90 4.14 5.46 20.31
N ASN A 91 2.85 5.74 20.15
CA ASN A 91 2.34 7.11 20.22
C ASN A 91 2.54 7.76 21.60
N ILE A 92 2.34 7.02 22.70
CA ILE A 92 2.59 7.52 24.06
C ILE A 92 4.09 7.85 24.26
N ILE A 93 4.98 6.99 23.77
CA ILE A 93 6.44 7.20 23.85
C ILE A 93 6.84 8.44 23.04
N LEU A 94 6.25 8.63 21.85
CA LEU A 94 6.51 9.81 21.01
C LEU A 94 6.02 11.10 21.68
N GLU A 95 4.84 11.08 22.32
CA GLU A 95 4.31 12.23 23.05
C GLU A 95 5.19 12.61 24.25
N GLU A 96 5.72 11.62 24.97
CA GLU A 96 6.67 11.82 26.07
C GLU A 96 8.00 12.45 25.57
N ILE A 97 8.55 11.95 24.45
CA ILE A 97 9.76 12.49 23.82
C ILE A 97 9.56 13.94 23.36
N VAL A 98 8.41 14.26 22.77
CA VAL A 98 8.08 15.63 22.31
C VAL A 98 7.92 16.57 23.51
N SER A 99 7.23 16.14 24.57
CA SER A 99 7.04 16.94 25.80
C SER A 99 8.37 17.24 26.52
N ASP A 100 9.30 16.29 26.52
CA ASP A 100 10.62 16.49 27.10
C ASP A 100 11.55 17.32 26.21
N GLY A 101 11.43 17.19 24.88
CA GLY A 101 12.11 18.03 23.90
C GLY A 101 11.74 19.52 24.01
N GLU A 102 10.44 19.83 24.18
CA GLU A 102 9.97 21.22 24.34
C GLU A 102 10.48 21.86 25.64
N LYS A 103 10.56 21.11 26.74
CA LYS A 103 11.10 21.60 28.03
C LYS A 103 12.61 21.86 27.98
N ILE A 104 13.35 21.11 27.16
CA ILE A 104 14.81 21.26 26.99
C ILE A 104 15.13 22.45 26.05
N GLY A 105 14.36 22.65 24.98
CA GLY A 105 14.56 23.74 24.01
C GLY A 105 14.44 25.15 24.62
N TYR A 106 13.49 25.35 25.53
CA TYR A 106 13.27 26.67 26.16
C TYR A 106 14.38 27.06 27.16
N LYS A 107 15.04 26.10 27.83
CA LYS A 107 16.15 26.36 28.77
C LYS A 107 17.51 26.48 28.09
N ALA A 108 17.72 25.84 26.93
CA ALA A 108 19.00 25.82 26.22
C ALA A 108 19.29 27.14 25.47
N SER A 109 18.28 27.78 24.88
CA SER A 109 18.45 29.00 24.07
C SER A 109 19.04 30.17 24.87
N LYS A 110 18.65 30.34 26.14
CA LYS A 110 19.15 31.44 26.99
C LYS A 110 20.62 31.28 27.41
N LYS A 111 21.12 30.04 27.52
CA LYS A 111 22.55 29.77 27.82
C LYS A 111 23.41 29.85 26.56
N LEU A 112 22.90 29.39 25.41
CA LEU A 112 23.65 29.40 24.15
C LEU A 112 24.02 30.82 23.69
N TYR A 113 23.07 31.78 23.77
CA TYR A 113 23.35 33.18 23.43
C TYR A 113 24.42 33.82 24.32
N SER A 114 24.50 33.45 25.60
CA SER A 114 25.53 33.96 26.51
C SER A 114 26.93 33.41 26.20
N ILE A 115 27.03 32.16 25.72
CA ILE A 115 28.30 31.51 25.36
C ILE A 115 28.82 32.04 24.02
N ILE A 116 27.94 32.25 23.03
CA ILE A 116 28.31 32.80 21.72
C ILE A 116 28.88 34.23 21.86
N ALA A 117 28.31 35.05 22.74
CA ALA A 117 28.82 36.39 23.01
C ALA A 117 30.23 36.37 23.64
N LEU A 118 30.55 35.40 24.51
CA LEU A 118 31.88 35.26 25.12
C LEU A 118 32.93 34.74 24.12
N ILE A 119 32.55 33.83 23.22
CA ILE A 119 33.46 33.31 22.20
C ILE A 119 33.83 34.39 21.17
N ALA A 120 32.88 35.26 20.77
CA ALA A 120 33.14 36.35 19.84
C ALA A 120 34.17 37.38 20.35
N VAL A 121 34.18 37.64 21.67
CA VAL A 121 35.18 38.52 22.32
C VAL A 121 36.54 37.84 22.44
N GLY A 122 36.58 36.52 22.64
CA GLY A 122 37.83 35.75 22.68
C GLY A 122 38.54 35.65 21.32
N VAL A 123 37.78 35.44 20.24
CA VAL A 123 38.34 35.32 18.88
C VAL A 123 38.92 36.65 18.37
N SER A 124 38.31 37.78 18.74
CA SER A 124 38.81 39.11 18.37
C SER A 124 40.11 39.49 19.12
N ALA A 125 40.31 39.04 20.36
CA ALA A 125 41.56 39.21 21.08
C ALA A 125 42.68 38.26 20.60
N GLY A 126 42.34 37.02 20.23
CA GLY A 126 43.28 36.02 19.73
C GLY A 126 43.88 36.36 18.35
N PHE A 127 43.10 36.98 17.47
CA PHE A 127 43.55 37.33 16.11
C PHE A 127 44.64 38.41 16.10
N VAL A 128 44.59 39.37 17.05
CA VAL A 128 45.60 40.43 17.19
C VAL A 128 46.94 39.86 17.69
N ALA A 129 46.91 38.89 18.61
CA ALA A 129 48.11 38.24 19.11
C ALA A 129 48.76 37.29 18.07
N TYR A 130 47.95 36.55 17.32
CA TYR A 130 48.44 35.61 16.29
C TYR A 130 49.13 36.34 15.13
N SER A 131 48.61 37.49 14.69
CA SER A 131 49.21 38.29 13.62
C SER A 131 50.59 38.87 13.95
N TYR A 132 50.96 38.94 15.24
CA TYR A 132 52.28 39.41 15.67
C TYR A 132 53.32 38.27 15.73
N TYR A 133 52.87 37.02 15.85
CA TYR A 133 53.73 35.85 16.03
C TYR A 133 54.16 35.20 14.70
N GLU A 134 53.33 35.25 13.65
CA GLU A 134 53.66 34.64 12.35
C GLU A 134 54.76 35.38 11.55
N ASN A 135 55.16 36.59 11.93
CA ASN A 135 56.25 37.30 11.23
C ASN A 135 57.67 36.85 11.64
N GLU A 136 57.82 35.91 12.59
CA GLU A 136 59.14 35.46 13.08
C GLU A 136 59.50 33.99 12.75
N ILE A 137 58.60 33.14 12.21
CA ILE A 137 58.84 31.69 12.06
C ILE A 137 58.63 31.20 10.61
N LEU A 138 59.12 31.94 9.62
CA LEU A 138 59.14 31.48 8.21
C LEU A 138 60.55 31.44 7.61
N VAL A 139 61.55 31.06 8.40
CA VAL A 139 62.89 30.73 7.92
C VAL A 139 63.35 29.47 8.65
N ASN A 140 63.68 28.41 7.89
CA ASN A 140 64.14 27.07 8.29
C ASN A 140 63.00 26.05 8.54
N THR A 141 62.95 24.81 8.04
CA THR A 141 63.83 23.97 7.21
C THR A 141 63.06 22.65 6.94
N VAL A 142 63.14 22.12 5.71
CA VAL A 142 63.45 20.71 5.33
C VAL A 142 62.57 19.52 5.83
N LEU A 143 61.94 18.82 4.87
CA LEU A 143 61.49 17.39 4.88
C LEU A 143 62.69 16.42 5.03
N PRO A 144 62.61 15.18 5.61
CA PRO A 144 61.85 14.07 4.98
C PRO A 144 61.35 12.86 5.85
N ILE A 145 60.29 12.20 5.32
CA ILE A 145 59.95 10.74 5.28
C ILE A 145 59.81 9.91 6.59
N HIS A 146 58.61 9.33 6.85
CA HIS A 146 58.33 7.86 6.82
C HIS A 146 56.86 7.47 7.14
N GLN A 147 56.21 6.83 6.14
CA GLN A 147 55.39 5.60 6.17
C GLN A 147 54.37 5.34 7.31
N ASN A 148 53.08 5.44 6.96
CA ASN A 148 52.06 4.39 7.19
C ASN A 148 50.80 4.71 6.37
N TYR A 149 50.47 3.88 5.38
CA TYR A 149 49.22 3.99 4.64
C TYR A 149 48.13 3.13 5.32
N PRO A 150 47.08 3.72 5.93
CA PRO A 150 45.85 2.99 6.20
C PRO A 150 45.12 2.78 4.86
N SER A 151 44.64 1.57 4.61
CA SER A 151 43.84 1.26 3.43
C SER A 151 42.52 2.04 3.45
N ASN A 152 42.25 2.82 2.40
CA ASN A 152 41.03 3.62 2.18
C ASN A 152 39.77 2.77 1.84
N TYR A 153 39.52 1.68 2.56
CA TYR A 153 38.23 0.98 2.43
C TYR A 153 37.30 1.46 3.55
N LEU A 154 36.41 2.39 3.20
CA LEU A 154 35.18 2.64 3.96
C LEU A 154 34.28 1.43 3.72
N ILE A 155 34.27 0.48 4.67
CA ILE A 155 33.21 -0.55 4.70
C ILE A 155 31.96 0.16 5.25
N GLN A 156 31.13 0.67 4.34
CA GLN A 156 29.77 1.07 4.68
C GLN A 156 28.90 -0.19 4.66
N ASN A 157 28.21 -0.48 5.75
CA ASN A 157 27.14 -1.46 5.73
C ASN A 157 26.04 -0.89 4.84
N LEU A 158 25.94 -1.38 3.60
CA LEU A 158 24.80 -1.09 2.74
C LEU A 158 23.57 -1.71 3.42
N GLN A 159 22.76 -0.90 4.09
CA GLN A 159 21.43 -1.32 4.49
C GLN A 159 20.67 -1.64 3.19
N GLY A 160 20.23 -2.88 3.06
CA GLY A 160 19.32 -3.25 2.00
C GLY A 160 17.97 -2.66 2.34
N ASP A 161 17.73 -1.42 1.91
CA ASP A 161 16.46 -0.74 2.11
C ASP A 161 15.39 -1.42 1.29
N THR A 162 14.17 -1.41 1.81
CA THR A 162 13.10 -2.14 1.18
C THR A 162 11.82 -1.36 1.18
N VAL A 163 11.12 -1.39 0.05
CA VAL A 163 9.79 -0.81 -0.10
C VAL A 163 8.83 -1.95 -0.39
N ASP A 164 7.78 -2.04 0.41
CA ASP A 164 6.74 -3.03 0.20
C ASP A 164 5.94 -2.69 -1.07
N THR A 165 5.36 -3.70 -1.71
CA THR A 165 4.46 -3.54 -2.86
C THR A 165 3.12 -4.18 -2.54
N TRP A 166 2.03 -3.59 -3.06
CA TRP A 166 0.69 -4.11 -2.83
C TRP A 166 0.04 -4.65 -4.10
N VAL A 167 -0.62 -3.78 -4.87
CA VAL A 167 -1.40 -4.16 -6.06
C VAL A 167 -1.17 -3.12 -7.16
N ALA A 168 -0.95 -3.57 -8.39
CA ALA A 168 -0.72 -2.69 -9.53
C ALA A 168 -2.04 -2.25 -10.18
N TRP A 169 -2.00 -1.17 -10.96
CA TRP A 169 -3.04 -0.90 -11.93
C TRP A 169 -2.95 -1.90 -13.11
N ASN A 170 -4.10 -2.28 -13.65
CA ASN A 170 -4.17 -3.05 -14.90
C ASN A 170 -4.98 -2.25 -15.91
N ILE A 171 -4.27 -1.44 -16.70
CA ILE A 171 -4.89 -0.55 -17.68
C ILE A 171 -4.28 -0.77 -19.05
N ALA A 172 -5.06 -0.45 -20.09
CA ALA A 172 -4.57 -0.50 -21.46
C ALA A 172 -3.46 0.54 -21.69
N ASP A 173 -2.49 0.18 -22.53
CA ASP A 173 -1.38 1.04 -22.92
C ASP A 173 -1.86 2.41 -23.42
N GLY A 174 -1.21 3.47 -22.93
CA GLY A 174 -1.54 4.85 -23.28
C GLY A 174 -2.80 5.41 -22.62
N ARG A 175 -3.54 4.63 -21.80
CA ARG A 175 -4.69 5.15 -21.06
C ARG A 175 -4.24 6.26 -20.09
N VAL A 176 -4.97 7.38 -20.13
CA VAL A 176 -4.79 8.49 -19.18
C VAL A 176 -5.54 8.18 -17.89
N ILE A 177 -4.86 8.33 -16.76
CA ILE A 177 -5.46 8.29 -15.42
C ILE A 177 -6.04 9.67 -15.12
N ASN A 178 -7.34 9.73 -14.93
CA ASN A 178 -8.05 10.97 -14.62
C ASN A 178 -8.01 11.19 -13.11
N ILE A 179 -7.53 12.34 -12.69
CA ILE A 179 -7.43 12.71 -11.28
C ILE A 179 -8.43 13.82 -11.04
N HIS A 180 -9.28 13.65 -10.03
CA HIS A 180 -10.25 14.66 -9.64
C HIS A 180 -9.93 15.18 -8.24
N ILE A 181 -9.76 16.50 -8.12
CA ILE A 181 -9.55 17.15 -6.82
C ILE A 181 -10.89 17.73 -6.34
N THR A 182 -11.33 17.31 -5.16
CA THR A 182 -12.59 17.74 -4.55
C THR A 182 -12.35 18.69 -3.38
N ASN A 183 -13.34 19.56 -3.13
CA ASN A 183 -13.31 20.59 -2.08
C ASN A 183 -12.20 21.66 -2.28
N THR A 184 -11.89 21.98 -3.54
CA THR A 184 -10.89 22.99 -3.91
C THR A 184 -11.33 24.42 -3.61
N ALA A 185 -12.62 24.68 -3.44
CA ALA A 185 -13.17 26.02 -3.19
C ALA A 185 -12.60 26.70 -1.94
N ASN A 186 -12.09 25.93 -0.98
CA ASN A 186 -11.51 26.42 0.27
C ASN A 186 -9.97 26.39 0.27
N ALA A 187 -9.34 25.97 -0.83
CA ALA A 187 -7.89 25.89 -0.96
C ALA A 187 -7.37 27.03 -1.87
N PRO A 188 -6.31 27.75 -1.47
CA PRO A 188 -5.67 28.74 -2.33
C PRO A 188 -5.08 28.07 -3.58
N GLN A 189 -4.96 28.83 -4.67
CA GLN A 189 -4.43 28.32 -5.94
C GLN A 189 -3.04 27.69 -5.80
N SER A 190 -2.18 28.24 -4.92
CA SER A 190 -0.85 27.68 -4.64
C SER A 190 -0.86 26.27 -4.04
N MET A 191 -1.94 25.87 -3.37
CA MET A 191 -2.11 24.48 -2.90
C MET A 191 -2.54 23.55 -4.04
N ILE A 192 -3.37 24.05 -4.96
CA ILE A 192 -3.76 23.30 -6.15
C ILE A 192 -2.56 23.10 -7.07
N ASP A 193 -1.72 24.13 -7.22
CA ASP A 193 -0.50 24.07 -8.00
C ASP A 193 0.52 23.13 -7.35
N ALA A 194 0.65 23.12 -6.02
CA ALA A 194 1.43 22.14 -5.27
C ALA A 194 0.99 20.69 -5.56
N ILE A 195 -0.31 20.40 -5.53
CA ILE A 195 -0.83 19.06 -5.87
C ILE A 195 -0.45 18.70 -7.32
N LYS A 196 -0.58 19.65 -8.25
CA LYS A 196 -0.20 19.43 -9.65
C LYS A 196 1.29 19.17 -9.80
N ASP A 197 2.14 19.95 -9.14
CA ASP A 197 3.60 19.79 -9.22
C ASP A 197 4.06 18.46 -8.61
N ALA A 198 3.47 18.02 -7.50
CA ALA A 198 3.75 16.71 -6.89
C ALA A 198 3.41 15.51 -7.81
N ILE A 199 2.54 15.70 -8.79
CA ILE A 199 2.06 14.63 -9.68
C ILE A 199 2.65 14.77 -11.09
N LEU A 200 2.51 15.94 -11.72
CA LEU A 200 2.82 16.19 -13.14
C LEU A 200 4.24 16.72 -13.39
N SER A 201 4.97 17.11 -12.35
CA SER A 201 6.32 17.64 -12.55
C SER A 201 7.26 16.56 -13.08
N THR A 202 7.92 16.86 -14.19
CA THR A 202 9.00 16.03 -14.75
C THR A 202 10.39 16.50 -14.31
N LYS A 203 10.46 17.49 -13.40
CA LYS A 203 11.72 18.01 -12.89
C LYS A 203 12.41 16.99 -12.00
N THR A 204 13.73 17.03 -12.03
CA THR A 204 14.60 16.26 -11.14
C THR A 204 15.40 17.19 -10.23
N VAL A 205 15.75 16.72 -9.05
CA VAL A 205 16.73 17.37 -8.16
C VAL A 205 17.87 16.41 -7.88
N THR A 206 19.05 16.96 -7.60
CA THR A 206 20.23 16.17 -7.21
C THR A 206 20.54 16.43 -5.75
N ILE A 207 20.62 15.38 -4.96
CA ILE A 207 20.86 15.46 -3.51
C ILE A 207 22.14 14.69 -3.19
N ASP A 208 23.01 15.28 -2.38
CA ASP A 208 24.22 14.62 -1.89
C ASP A 208 23.81 13.42 -1.01
N ASP A 209 24.38 12.26 -1.30
CA ASP A 209 24.00 11.01 -0.66
C ASP A 209 24.30 11.00 0.85
N SER A 210 25.25 11.82 1.30
CA SER A 210 25.54 11.98 2.73
C SER A 210 24.40 12.66 3.50
N LEU A 211 23.52 13.40 2.82
CA LEU A 211 22.34 14.03 3.41
C LEU A 211 21.17 13.06 3.59
N THR A 212 21.19 11.95 2.85
CA THR A 212 20.14 10.92 2.84
C THR A 212 20.63 9.59 3.40
N GLY A 213 21.87 9.52 3.90
CA GLY A 213 22.45 8.26 4.39
C GLY A 213 22.72 7.22 3.30
N LYS A 214 22.55 7.57 2.02
CA LYS A 214 22.68 6.66 0.87
C LYS A 214 24.11 6.53 0.33
N GLY A 215 25.09 7.17 0.94
CA GLY A 215 26.47 7.16 0.44
C GLY A 215 27.39 8.20 1.08
N PRO A 216 28.70 8.17 0.75
CA PRO A 216 29.68 9.11 1.26
C PRO A 216 29.50 10.51 0.65
N LYS A 217 30.00 11.53 1.36
CA LYS A 217 29.97 12.92 0.89
C LYS A 217 30.68 13.05 -0.46
N GLY A 218 30.06 13.79 -1.39
CA GLY A 218 30.58 13.98 -2.75
C GLY A 218 30.06 12.97 -3.77
N THR A 219 29.22 12.02 -3.36
CA THR A 219 28.33 11.28 -4.27
C THR A 219 26.92 11.86 -4.19
N SER A 220 26.16 11.78 -5.27
CA SER A 220 24.80 12.32 -5.30
C SER A 220 23.86 11.44 -6.10
N SER A 221 22.59 11.41 -5.69
CA SER A 221 21.52 10.71 -6.40
C SER A 221 20.55 11.69 -7.02
N THR A 222 19.91 11.24 -8.09
CA THR A 222 18.80 11.95 -8.73
C THR A 222 17.49 11.55 -8.05
N TYR A 223 16.68 12.55 -7.72
CA TYR A 223 15.33 12.41 -7.19
C TYR A 223 14.35 13.15 -8.09
N PHE A 224 13.07 12.76 -8.05
CA PHE A 224 12.02 13.33 -8.88
C PHE A 224 11.07 14.21 -8.06
N VAL A 225 10.72 15.37 -8.64
CA VAL A 225 9.81 16.34 -8.01
C VAL A 225 8.36 15.91 -8.17
N GLY A 226 8.01 15.14 -9.20
CA GLY A 226 6.67 14.63 -9.42
C GLY A 226 6.66 13.22 -10.02
N TRP A 227 5.53 12.54 -9.87
CA TRP A 227 5.35 11.15 -10.27
C TRP A 227 5.43 10.95 -11.79
N GLU A 228 5.00 11.90 -12.60
CA GLU A 228 5.12 11.81 -14.07
C GLU A 228 6.59 11.66 -14.50
N GLY A 229 7.49 12.48 -13.95
CA GLY A 229 8.93 12.34 -14.21
C GLY A 229 9.53 11.03 -13.68
N ALA A 230 9.10 10.59 -12.49
CA ALA A 230 9.55 9.33 -11.91
C ALA A 230 9.11 8.12 -12.74
N ILE A 231 7.89 8.15 -13.26
CA ILE A 231 7.30 7.07 -14.06
C ILE A 231 7.89 7.04 -15.46
N ASP A 232 8.16 8.21 -16.07
CA ASP A 232 8.90 8.28 -17.32
C ASP A 232 10.27 7.60 -17.20
N ASN A 233 10.94 7.75 -16.06
CA ASN A 233 12.17 7.01 -15.77
C ASN A 233 11.90 5.51 -15.58
N ALA A 234 10.83 5.15 -14.86
CA ALA A 234 10.43 3.76 -14.64
C ALA A 234 10.21 3.00 -15.96
N TYR A 235 9.61 3.67 -16.95
CA TYR A 235 9.24 3.10 -18.24
C TYR A 235 10.40 3.01 -19.26
N SER A 236 11.62 3.40 -18.87
CA SER A 236 12.80 3.21 -19.73
C SER A 236 13.06 1.73 -20.08
N GLU A 237 12.53 0.80 -19.28
CA GLU A 237 12.56 -0.64 -19.52
C GLU A 237 11.13 -1.22 -19.58
N PRO A 238 10.79 -2.09 -20.56
CA PRO A 238 9.46 -2.69 -20.65
C PRO A 238 9.16 -3.60 -19.45
N THR A 239 8.02 -3.40 -18.81
CA THR A 239 7.48 -4.24 -17.73
C THR A 239 6.39 -5.18 -18.24
N LYS A 240 6.11 -6.28 -17.52
CA LYS A 240 4.99 -7.20 -17.87
C LYS A 240 3.60 -6.54 -17.90
N ARG A 241 3.37 -5.51 -17.08
CA ARG A 241 2.14 -4.71 -17.05
C ARG A 241 2.47 -3.26 -17.38
N TYR A 242 1.52 -2.57 -18.00
CA TYR A 242 1.69 -1.16 -18.33
C TYR A 242 1.67 -0.27 -17.08
N ILE A 243 2.73 0.51 -16.88
CA ILE A 243 2.80 1.55 -15.83
C ILE A 243 2.00 2.77 -16.31
N PRO A 244 1.04 3.31 -15.52
CA PRO A 244 0.30 4.51 -15.90
C PRO A 244 1.20 5.74 -16.07
N GLN A 245 1.44 6.17 -17.31
CA GLN A 245 2.35 7.29 -17.62
C GLN A 245 1.69 8.66 -17.74
N LYS A 246 0.38 8.72 -17.97
CA LYS A 246 -0.30 9.97 -18.31
C LYS A 246 -1.38 10.28 -17.30
N PHE A 247 -1.36 11.50 -16.79
CA PHE A 247 -2.29 11.97 -15.78
C PHE A 247 -3.03 13.21 -16.26
N ASP A 248 -4.33 13.29 -15.99
CA ASP A 248 -5.11 14.51 -16.21
C ASP A 248 -5.80 14.94 -14.92
N ILE A 249 -5.27 16.01 -14.32
CA ILE A 249 -5.78 16.59 -13.06
C ILE A 249 -7.02 17.46 -13.27
N ASN A 250 -7.37 17.80 -14.52
CA ASN A 250 -8.61 18.53 -14.78
C ASN A 250 -9.85 17.62 -14.64
N GLY A 251 -9.64 16.32 -14.43
CA GLY A 251 -10.66 15.32 -14.18
C GLY A 251 -11.39 14.86 -15.45
N ALA A 252 -12.17 13.80 -15.32
CA ALA A 252 -13.04 13.36 -16.39
C ALA A 252 -14.26 14.31 -16.54
N PRO A 253 -14.84 14.47 -17.75
CA PRO A 253 -16.03 15.29 -17.97
C PRO A 253 -17.24 14.91 -17.09
N SER A 254 -17.25 13.69 -16.56
CA SER A 254 -18.26 13.16 -15.65
C SER A 254 -18.08 13.57 -14.18
N GLY A 255 -16.97 14.24 -13.82
CA GLY A 255 -16.61 14.56 -12.44
C GLY A 255 -16.12 13.34 -11.62
N VAL A 256 -15.93 12.19 -12.26
CA VAL A 256 -15.46 10.96 -11.61
C VAL A 256 -14.09 10.59 -12.14
N GLY A 257 -13.04 10.85 -11.35
CA GLY A 257 -11.67 10.42 -11.65
C GLY A 257 -11.41 8.94 -11.31
N ASP A 258 -10.36 8.39 -11.92
CA ASP A 258 -9.69 7.15 -11.55
C ASP A 258 -9.01 7.28 -10.17
N ILE A 259 -8.48 8.48 -9.89
CA ILE A 259 -7.99 8.86 -8.56
C ILE A 259 -8.77 10.09 -8.08
N GLU A 260 -9.28 10.05 -6.86
CA GLU A 260 -9.96 11.17 -6.20
C GLU A 260 -9.08 11.71 -5.08
N ILE A 261 -8.76 13.02 -5.10
CA ILE A 261 -8.02 13.71 -4.04
C ILE A 261 -9.00 14.61 -3.28
N ILE A 262 -9.22 14.32 -2.01
CA ILE A 262 -10.17 15.02 -1.15
C ILE A 262 -9.38 15.87 -0.17
N LEU A 263 -9.61 17.19 -0.23
CA LEU A 263 -9.05 18.15 0.72
C LEU A 263 -10.04 18.36 1.87
N THR A 264 -9.63 18.13 3.12
CA THR A 264 -10.46 18.41 4.30
C THR A 264 -9.70 19.12 5.41
N ASN A 265 -10.44 19.91 6.21
CA ASN A 265 -9.96 20.50 7.44
C ASN A 265 -10.21 19.61 8.67
N ASP A 266 -10.85 18.45 8.46
CA ASP A 266 -11.06 17.46 9.50
C ASP A 266 -9.73 16.90 10.02
N VAL A 267 -9.79 16.33 11.20
CA VAL A 267 -8.68 15.60 11.83
C VAL A 267 -8.97 14.12 11.70
N ASN A 268 -7.98 13.38 11.20
CA ASN A 268 -8.04 11.93 11.27
C ASN A 268 -7.87 11.47 12.74
N PRO A 269 -8.74 10.58 13.28
CA PRO A 269 -8.66 10.10 14.66
C PRO A 269 -7.31 9.46 15.02
N ASP A 270 -6.63 8.86 14.05
CA ASP A 270 -5.35 8.17 14.21
C ASP A 270 -4.14 9.12 14.00
N GLY A 271 -4.40 10.41 13.77
CA GLY A 271 -3.36 11.44 13.65
C GLY A 271 -2.78 11.63 12.25
N TYR A 272 -3.24 10.89 11.24
CA TYR A 272 -2.72 10.97 9.87
C TYR A 272 -2.88 12.35 9.23
N SER A 273 -1.87 12.73 8.42
CA SER A 273 -1.90 13.96 7.61
C SER A 273 -2.41 13.69 6.18
N GLY A 274 -2.23 12.47 5.69
CA GLY A 274 -2.78 11.95 4.44
C GLY A 274 -3.24 10.51 4.65
N TYR A 275 -4.15 10.04 3.80
CA TYR A 275 -4.53 8.62 3.78
C TYR A 275 -5.01 8.21 2.40
N THR A 276 -4.49 7.10 1.91
CA THR A 276 -4.89 6.53 0.62
C THR A 276 -5.65 5.23 0.80
N LYS A 277 -6.79 5.14 0.12
CA LYS A 277 -7.62 3.95 0.04
C LYS A 277 -7.88 3.59 -1.41
N SER A 278 -7.50 2.37 -1.80
CA SER A 278 -7.78 1.85 -3.15
C SER A 278 -8.91 0.84 -3.12
N ILE A 279 -9.73 0.86 -4.16
CA ILE A 279 -10.71 -0.17 -4.50
C ILE A 279 -10.00 -1.16 -5.41
N VAL A 280 -9.95 -2.40 -4.99
CA VAL A 280 -9.26 -3.50 -5.68
C VAL A 280 -10.29 -4.55 -6.06
N ASP A 281 -10.18 -5.09 -7.27
CA ASP A 281 -10.87 -6.30 -7.69
C ASP A 281 -9.82 -7.32 -8.12
N GLY A 282 -9.87 -8.53 -7.57
CA GLY A 282 -8.80 -9.52 -7.72
C GLY A 282 -7.42 -8.98 -7.31
N ASN A 283 -6.53 -8.78 -8.29
CA ASN A 283 -5.16 -8.31 -8.10
C ASN A 283 -4.84 -7.07 -8.94
N GLU A 284 -5.83 -6.18 -9.09
CA GLU A 284 -5.70 -4.90 -9.79
C GLU A 284 -6.42 -3.76 -9.06
N ILE A 285 -5.80 -2.58 -9.06
CA ILE A 285 -6.44 -1.35 -8.61
C ILE A 285 -7.46 -0.91 -9.66
N LEU A 286 -8.70 -0.68 -9.22
CA LEU A 286 -9.76 -0.11 -10.04
C LEU A 286 -9.92 1.39 -9.84
N LYS A 287 -9.70 1.87 -8.62
CA LYS A 287 -9.88 3.27 -8.23
C LYS A 287 -9.09 3.58 -6.96
N SER A 288 -8.56 4.79 -6.82
CA SER A 288 -7.91 5.23 -5.58
C SER A 288 -8.53 6.51 -5.04
N LYS A 289 -8.53 6.66 -3.72
CA LYS A 289 -9.01 7.84 -3.01
C LYS A 289 -7.95 8.29 -2.02
N ILE A 290 -7.44 9.49 -2.19
CA ILE A 290 -6.49 10.16 -1.32
C ILE A 290 -7.26 11.19 -0.51
N THR A 291 -7.13 11.18 0.82
CA THR A 291 -7.70 12.20 1.70
C THR A 291 -6.58 12.94 2.41
N ILE A 292 -6.54 14.27 2.26
CA ILE A 292 -5.59 15.13 2.94
C ILE A 292 -6.31 15.85 4.08
N PHE A 293 -5.77 15.71 5.28
CA PHE A 293 -6.36 16.26 6.50
C PHE A 293 -5.70 17.58 6.90
N LYS A 294 -6.39 18.37 7.73
CA LYS A 294 -5.90 19.65 8.28
C LYS A 294 -5.35 20.62 7.22
N VAL A 295 -5.96 20.67 6.02
CA VAL A 295 -5.44 21.45 4.88
C VAL A 295 -5.22 22.93 5.22
N ASN A 296 -6.08 23.53 6.05
CA ASN A 296 -5.92 24.90 6.55
C ASN A 296 -4.69 25.15 7.45
N ARG A 297 -3.95 24.10 7.84
CA ARG A 297 -2.72 24.18 8.63
C ARG A 297 -1.48 23.75 7.85
N LEU A 298 -1.64 23.39 6.59
CA LEU A 298 -0.53 23.03 5.71
C LEU A 298 -0.07 24.26 4.93
N ASP A 299 1.22 24.35 4.66
CA ASP A 299 1.74 25.16 3.56
C ASP A 299 1.83 24.31 2.28
N SER A 300 2.17 24.96 1.17
CA SER A 300 2.30 24.29 -0.14
C SER A 300 3.35 23.17 -0.09
N ASP A 301 4.54 23.42 0.46
CA ASP A 301 5.65 22.45 0.49
C ASP A 301 5.29 21.18 1.26
N ARG A 302 4.62 21.34 2.42
CA ARG A 302 4.16 20.20 3.22
C ARG A 302 3.05 19.45 2.51
N LEU A 303 2.12 20.14 1.85
CA LEU A 303 1.09 19.52 1.04
C LEU A 303 1.68 18.71 -0.10
N GLU A 304 2.67 19.25 -0.83
CA GLU A 304 3.37 18.52 -1.90
C GLU A 304 3.98 17.23 -1.37
N SER A 305 4.64 17.29 -0.21
CA SER A 305 5.30 16.15 0.41
C SER A 305 4.31 15.03 0.74
N ILE A 306 3.16 15.39 1.34
CA ILE A 306 2.09 14.43 1.65
C ILE A 306 1.51 13.86 0.34
N ILE A 307 1.24 14.70 -0.66
CA ILE A 307 0.69 14.25 -1.94
C ILE A 307 1.64 13.29 -2.65
N ARG A 308 2.95 13.55 -2.68
CA ARG A 308 3.93 12.63 -3.27
C ARG A 308 3.84 11.25 -2.61
N HIS A 309 3.82 11.19 -1.28
CA HIS A 309 3.73 9.94 -0.53
C HIS A 309 2.41 9.19 -0.81
N GLU A 310 1.27 9.87 -0.62
CA GLU A 310 -0.05 9.28 -0.83
C GLU A 310 -0.28 8.84 -2.29
N PHE A 311 0.26 9.59 -3.24
CA PHE A 311 0.18 9.21 -4.64
C PHE A 311 1.01 7.96 -4.95
N GLY A 312 2.14 7.75 -4.25
CA GLY A 312 2.87 6.49 -4.30
C GLY A 312 2.01 5.29 -3.88
N HIS A 313 1.25 5.44 -2.79
CA HIS A 313 0.25 4.44 -2.40
C HIS A 313 -0.84 4.23 -3.45
N ALA A 314 -1.32 5.33 -4.06
CA ALA A 314 -2.33 5.26 -5.10
C ALA A 314 -1.81 4.53 -6.37
N MET A 315 -0.49 4.51 -6.59
CA MET A 315 0.18 3.76 -7.66
C MET A 315 0.48 2.29 -7.31
N GLY A 316 0.29 1.90 -6.03
CA GLY A 316 0.42 0.53 -5.54
C GLY A 316 1.65 0.27 -4.65
N LEU A 317 2.41 1.32 -4.31
CA LEU A 317 3.56 1.20 -3.42
C LEU A 317 3.11 1.09 -1.95
N GLY A 318 3.80 0.27 -1.16
CA GLY A 318 3.68 0.21 0.29
C GLY A 318 4.68 1.15 0.97
N HIS A 319 4.84 0.99 2.28
CA HIS A 319 5.83 1.77 3.02
C HIS A 319 7.25 1.25 2.78
N SER A 320 8.20 2.17 2.88
CA SER A 320 9.62 1.90 2.96
C SER A 320 10.07 1.65 4.40
N THR A 321 11.08 0.80 4.57
CA THR A 321 11.79 0.65 5.84
C THR A 321 12.85 1.73 6.06
N ALA A 322 13.21 2.48 5.01
CA ALA A 322 14.20 3.55 5.06
C ALA A 322 13.54 4.86 5.49
N THR A 323 14.00 5.44 6.59
CA THR A 323 13.38 6.63 7.19
C THR A 323 13.53 7.90 6.36
N GLU A 324 14.55 7.95 5.52
CA GLU A 324 14.90 9.02 4.60
C GLU A 324 14.14 8.95 3.27
N ASP A 325 13.44 7.85 3.01
CA ASP A 325 12.77 7.61 1.74
C ASP A 325 11.35 8.20 1.74
N LEU A 326 10.86 8.61 0.57
CA LEU A 326 9.54 9.23 0.45
C LEU A 326 8.45 8.32 1.01
N MET A 327 8.54 7.00 0.76
CA MET A 327 7.53 6.04 1.19
C MET A 327 7.70 5.58 2.64
N SER A 328 8.63 6.17 3.41
CA SER A 328 8.69 6.00 4.87
C SER A 328 7.34 6.35 5.53
N PRO A 329 6.91 5.65 6.59
CA PRO A 329 5.71 6.02 7.35
C PRO A 329 5.75 7.45 7.93
N MET A 330 6.94 8.04 8.05
CA MET A 330 7.14 9.43 8.42
C MET A 330 7.86 10.15 7.28
N LEU A 331 7.29 11.29 6.83
CA LEU A 331 7.87 12.08 5.75
C LEU A 331 9.30 12.56 6.10
N PRO A 332 10.28 12.31 5.21
CA PRO A 332 11.67 12.69 5.45
C PRO A 332 11.92 14.19 5.21
N ASP A 333 13.12 14.65 5.55
CA ASP A 333 13.58 16.02 5.27
C ASP A 333 13.66 16.34 3.76
N TYR A 334 13.87 15.30 2.94
CA TYR A 334 13.92 15.39 1.48
C TYR A 334 12.82 14.52 0.85
N PRO A 335 11.54 14.97 0.90
CA PRO A 335 10.37 14.18 0.48
C PRO A 335 10.20 14.21 -1.05
N TYR A 336 11.21 13.71 -1.76
CA TYR A 336 11.22 13.54 -3.21
C TYR A 336 11.25 12.06 -3.56
N ILE A 337 10.71 11.72 -4.73
CA ILE A 337 10.64 10.33 -5.18
C ILE A 337 12.06 9.84 -5.49
N SER A 338 12.48 8.79 -4.80
CA SER A 338 13.83 8.25 -4.88
C SER A 338 13.97 7.26 -6.05
N GLY A 339 15.21 6.89 -6.39
CA GLY A 339 15.45 5.78 -7.32
C GLY A 339 14.88 4.45 -6.79
N CYS A 340 14.85 4.27 -5.47
CA CYS A 340 14.28 3.09 -4.83
C CYS A 340 12.77 2.99 -5.05
N ASP A 341 12.04 4.11 -4.95
CA ASP A 341 10.61 4.17 -5.27
C ASP A 341 10.35 3.77 -6.74
N VAL A 342 11.18 4.30 -7.65
CA VAL A 342 11.08 4.02 -9.09
C VAL A 342 11.33 2.54 -9.38
N ASP A 343 12.38 1.95 -8.81
CA ASP A 343 12.70 0.54 -9.02
C ASP A 343 11.66 -0.38 -8.37
N THR A 344 11.09 0.03 -7.23
CA THR A 344 9.97 -0.67 -6.60
C THR A 344 8.73 -0.65 -7.49
N LEU A 345 8.43 0.50 -8.11
CA LEU A 345 7.34 0.61 -9.08
C LEU A 345 7.59 -0.29 -10.29
N LYS A 346 8.80 -0.32 -10.85
CA LYS A 346 9.14 -1.25 -11.94
C LYS A 346 8.90 -2.71 -11.53
N GLY A 347 9.39 -3.13 -10.36
CA GLY A 347 9.22 -4.50 -9.87
C GLY A 347 7.74 -4.88 -9.74
N LEU A 348 6.93 -4.00 -9.15
CA LEU A 348 5.48 -4.20 -9.02
C LEU A 348 4.81 -4.45 -10.39
N TYR A 349 5.16 -3.67 -11.41
CA TYR A 349 4.56 -3.80 -12.74
C TYR A 349 5.21 -4.86 -13.62
N ASP A 350 6.43 -5.31 -13.31
CA ASP A 350 7.01 -6.50 -13.90
C ASP A 350 6.36 -7.79 -13.36
N GLY A 351 5.41 -7.68 -12.42
CA GLY A 351 4.69 -8.83 -11.88
C GLY A 351 5.56 -9.65 -10.94
N ASP A 352 6.52 -9.00 -10.25
CA ASP A 352 7.19 -9.63 -9.13
C ASP A 352 6.16 -10.08 -8.10
N LYS A 353 6.29 -11.35 -7.70
CA LYS A 353 5.40 -11.96 -6.69
C LYS A 353 5.82 -11.62 -5.27
N ASN A 354 6.99 -11.01 -5.12
CA ASN A 354 7.47 -10.54 -3.84
C ASN A 354 6.79 -9.21 -3.56
N SER A 355 6.07 -9.13 -2.45
CA SER A 355 5.40 -7.91 -1.97
C SER A 355 6.41 -6.86 -1.46
N LYS A 356 7.64 -6.87 -2.00
CA LYS A 356 8.81 -6.22 -1.44
C LYS A 356 9.96 -6.18 -2.45
N VAL A 357 10.52 -4.99 -2.68
CA VAL A 357 11.72 -4.78 -3.50
C VAL A 357 12.86 -4.34 -2.58
N VAL A 358 14.05 -4.91 -2.79
CA VAL A 358 15.27 -4.52 -2.06
C VAL A 358 16.05 -3.56 -2.94
N CYS A 359 16.20 -2.33 -2.46
CA CYS A 359 16.96 -1.29 -3.11
C CYS A 359 18.42 -1.43 -2.70
N GLN A 360 19.26 -1.73 -3.67
CA GLN A 360 20.71 -1.76 -3.51
C GLN A 360 21.29 -0.58 -4.27
N LYS A 361 22.31 0.04 -3.68
CA LYS A 361 23.12 1.03 -4.35
C LYS A 361 24.57 0.56 -4.44
#